data_AF-A0A8I1WB38-F1
#
_entry.id   AF-A0A8I1WB38-F1
#
_cell.length_a   1.000
_cell.length_b   1.000
_cell.length_c   1.000
_cell.angle_alpha   90.00
_cell.angle_beta   90.00
_cell.angle_gamma   90.00
#
_symmetry.space_group_name_H-M   'P 1'
#
loop_
_entity.id
_entity.type
_entity.pdbx_description
1 polymer ?
#
loop_
_entity_poly.entity_id
_entity_poly.type
_entity_poly.pdbx_seq_one_letter_code
_entity_poly.pdbx_strand_id
1 'polypeptide(L)'
;GDLLVAVVMSKIGLSQHMHVDFAGMFSDGVALSLNSEDQQLWCVSDDSGKNYRNVATSGETTFDSHITEQVMRSDVAFSGMNFPHIMVPLMEQTQHMIHQTRPLVIHESMSLELSSQELASPSVRLSNASMKIDENRGNVTLTF
;
A
#
# COMPACT_ATOMS: atom_id res chain seq x y z
N GLY A 1 -2.00 -8.36 -0.23
CA GLY A 1 -1.27 -7.14 -0.64
C GLY A 1 -0.40 -6.68 0.51
N ASP A 2 -1.01 -6.09 1.52
CA ASP A 2 -0.38 -5.33 2.61
C ASP A 2 0.72 -6.11 3.35
N LEU A 3 0.56 -7.41 3.53
CA LEU A 3 1.60 -8.26 4.12
C LEU A 3 2.93 -8.18 3.36
N LEU A 4 2.90 -8.17 2.03
CA LEU A 4 4.13 -8.04 1.23
C LEU A 4 4.75 -6.65 1.42
N VAL A 5 3.95 -5.59 1.59
CA VAL A 5 4.48 -4.25 1.92
C VAL A 5 5.19 -4.32 3.26
N ALA A 6 4.54 -4.86 4.29
CA ALA A 6 5.12 -5.00 5.62
C ALA A 6 6.45 -5.79 5.61
N VAL A 7 6.51 -6.88 4.85
CA VAL A 7 7.75 -7.67 4.68
C VAL A 7 8.84 -6.86 3.98
N VAL A 8 8.51 -6.10 2.92
CA VAL A 8 9.48 -5.24 2.25
C VAL A 8 10.00 -4.17 3.21
N MET A 9 9.13 -3.47 3.93
CA MET A 9 9.53 -2.43 4.90
C MET A 9 10.39 -2.99 6.03
N SER A 10 10.13 -4.23 6.47
CA SER A 10 10.99 -4.89 7.48
C SER A 10 12.41 -5.17 6.97
N LYS A 11 12.62 -5.21 5.65
CA LYS A 11 13.93 -5.46 5.02
C LYS A 11 14.65 -4.18 4.66
N ILE A 12 13.93 -3.16 4.15
CA ILE A 12 14.53 -1.93 3.63
C ILE A 12 14.47 -0.76 4.62
N GLY A 13 13.79 -0.96 5.76
CA GLY A 13 13.53 0.09 6.73
C GLY A 13 12.30 0.93 6.36
N LEU A 14 12.01 1.90 7.24
CA LEU A 14 10.93 2.86 7.08
C LEU A 14 11.52 4.24 6.78
N SER A 15 11.40 4.67 5.53
CA SER A 15 11.93 5.96 5.07
C SER A 15 10.93 7.09 5.26
N GLN A 16 11.44 8.32 5.34
CA GLN A 16 10.63 9.52 5.51
C GLN A 16 9.59 9.66 4.40
N HIS A 17 9.98 9.38 3.16
CA HIS A 17 9.07 9.31 2.04
C HIS A 17 9.13 7.90 1.45
N MET A 18 7.98 7.27 1.29
CA MET A 18 7.85 5.99 0.63
C MET A 18 6.69 6.04 -0.36
N HIS A 19 6.90 5.48 -1.54
CA HIS A 19 5.85 5.25 -2.52
C HIS A 19 5.89 3.78 -2.94
N VAL A 20 4.74 3.12 -2.97
CA VAL A 20 4.62 1.71 -3.36
C VAL A 20 3.66 1.60 -4.53
N ASP A 21 4.16 1.08 -5.64
CA ASP A 21 3.34 0.68 -6.79
C ASP A 21 3.03 -0.81 -6.74
N PHE A 22 1.77 -1.15 -7.01
CA PHE A 22 1.29 -2.52 -7.07
C PHE A 22 1.27 -2.97 -8.54
N ALA A 23 2.35 -3.61 -8.99
CA ALA A 23 2.53 -3.97 -10.40
C ALA A 23 1.89 -5.32 -10.79
N GLY A 24 1.59 -6.19 -9.83
CA GLY A 24 0.97 -7.48 -10.15
C GLY A 24 0.58 -8.32 -8.93
N MET A 25 -0.18 -9.38 -9.23
CA MET A 25 -0.53 -10.43 -8.28
C MET A 25 0.33 -11.67 -8.52
N PHE A 26 0.80 -12.29 -7.45
CA PHE A 26 1.49 -13.57 -7.45
C PHE A 26 0.59 -14.65 -6.81
N SER A 27 0.88 -15.91 -7.13
CA SER A 27 0.21 -17.07 -6.53
C SER A 27 1.05 -17.65 -5.40
N ASP A 28 0.46 -18.54 -4.63
CA ASP A 28 1.20 -19.33 -3.63
C ASP A 28 2.35 -20.12 -4.28
N GLY A 29 3.44 -20.31 -3.53
CA GLY A 29 4.63 -21.03 -3.96
C GLY A 29 5.57 -20.28 -4.91
N VAL A 30 5.27 -19.03 -5.27
CA VAL A 30 6.19 -18.19 -6.08
C VAL A 30 7.32 -17.66 -5.20
N ALA A 31 8.56 -18.00 -5.54
CA ALA A 31 9.73 -17.40 -4.91
C ALA A 31 9.86 -15.93 -5.33
N LEU A 32 10.06 -15.05 -4.34
CA LEU A 32 10.18 -13.62 -4.56
C LEU A 32 11.55 -13.14 -4.12
N SER A 33 12.16 -12.31 -4.96
CA SER A 33 13.40 -11.61 -4.71
C SER A 33 13.15 -10.11 -4.58
N LEU A 34 13.85 -9.47 -3.65
CA LEU A 34 13.83 -8.02 -3.46
C LEU A 34 15.17 -7.47 -3.95
N ASN A 35 15.14 -6.68 -5.02
CA ASN A 35 16.31 -6.17 -5.70
C ASN A 35 16.33 -4.64 -5.66
N SER A 36 17.53 -4.04 -5.62
CA SER A 36 17.73 -2.60 -5.76
C SER A 36 19.15 -2.33 -6.26
N GLU A 37 19.31 -1.32 -7.10
CA GLU A 37 20.62 -0.86 -7.60
C GLU A 37 21.16 0.32 -6.80
N ASP A 38 20.28 1.18 -6.28
CA ASP A 38 20.63 2.47 -5.66
C ASP A 38 20.13 2.63 -4.22
N GLN A 39 19.50 1.59 -3.65
CA GLN A 39 18.85 1.59 -2.33
C GLN A 39 17.73 2.63 -2.16
N GLN A 40 17.27 3.22 -3.26
CA GLN A 40 16.15 4.17 -3.30
C GLN A 40 14.99 3.61 -4.11
N LEU A 41 15.29 2.81 -5.13
CA LEU A 41 14.31 2.12 -5.95
C LEU A 41 14.46 0.62 -5.75
N TRP A 42 13.38 0.02 -5.25
CA TRP A 42 13.31 -1.39 -4.95
C TRP A 42 12.28 -2.07 -5.85
N CYS A 43 12.60 -3.25 -6.33
CA CYS A 43 11.71 -4.07 -7.15
C CYS A 43 11.54 -5.45 -6.49
N VAL A 44 10.29 -5.87 -6.34
CA VAL A 44 9.95 -7.24 -5.96
C VAL A 44 9.60 -8.02 -7.22
N SER A 45 10.39 -9.02 -7.54
CA SER A 45 10.21 -9.85 -8.73
C SER A 45 10.35 -11.34 -8.43
N ASP A 46 9.81 -12.20 -9.29
CA ASP A 46 10.12 -13.63 -9.26
C ASP A 46 11.39 -13.95 -10.06
N ASP A 47 11.78 -15.23 -10.07
CA ASP A 47 12.95 -15.75 -10.77
C ASP A 47 12.85 -15.61 -12.30
N SER A 48 11.65 -15.37 -12.84
CA SER A 48 11.45 -15.08 -14.27
C SER A 48 11.61 -13.60 -14.60
N GLY A 49 11.83 -12.76 -13.59
CA GLY A 49 11.94 -11.31 -13.72
C GLY A 49 10.58 -10.59 -13.78
N LYS A 50 9.47 -11.27 -13.51
CA LYS A 50 8.15 -10.62 -13.47
C LYS A 50 8.05 -9.75 -12.23
N ASN A 51 7.72 -8.48 -12.43
CA ASN A 51 7.55 -7.48 -11.38
C ASN A 51 6.18 -7.59 -10.69
N TYR A 52 6.19 -7.52 -9.36
CA TYR A 52 4.99 -7.50 -8.51
C TYR A 52 4.84 -6.19 -7.73
N ARG A 53 5.94 -5.53 -7.38
CA ARG A 53 5.92 -4.26 -6.66
C ARG A 53 7.16 -3.44 -6.95
N ASN A 54 6.97 -2.12 -6.97
CA ASN A 54 8.06 -1.17 -6.86
C ASN A 54 7.91 -0.39 -5.56
N VAL A 55 9.03 -0.08 -4.91
CA VAL A 55 9.08 0.82 -3.77
C VAL A 55 10.12 1.89 -4.03
N ALA A 56 9.69 3.14 -4.04
CA ALA A 56 10.57 4.30 -4.06
C ALA A 56 10.70 4.85 -2.64
N THR A 57 11.92 5.11 -2.20
CA THR A 57 12.23 5.60 -0.85
C THR A 57 13.17 6.79 -0.90
N SER A 58 12.93 7.80 -0.06
CA SER A 58 13.83 8.93 0.10
C SER A 58 13.75 9.55 1.49
N GLY A 59 14.73 10.41 1.81
CA GLY A 59 14.89 11.03 3.11
C GLY A 59 15.54 10.10 4.15
N GLU A 60 15.41 10.46 5.41
CA GLU A 60 15.95 9.67 6.52
C GLU A 60 15.24 8.31 6.62
N THR A 61 15.96 7.26 7.00
CA THR A 61 15.42 5.91 7.13
C THR A 61 15.69 5.35 8.51
N THR A 62 14.65 4.86 9.17
CA THR A 62 14.79 4.12 10.43
C THR A 62 14.70 2.62 10.18
N PHE A 63 15.54 1.86 10.88
CA PHE A 63 15.49 0.41 10.92
C PHE A 63 14.98 -0.09 12.27
N ASP A 64 14.34 0.79 13.05
CA ASP A 64 13.69 0.40 14.29
C ASP A 64 12.51 -0.55 13.98
N SER A 65 12.72 -1.82 14.32
CA SER A 65 11.71 -2.86 14.14
C SER A 65 10.41 -2.57 14.88
N HIS A 66 10.46 -1.89 16.02
CA HIS A 66 9.28 -1.55 16.81
C HIS A 66 8.42 -0.50 16.08
N ILE A 67 9.05 0.57 15.59
CA ILE A 67 8.37 1.62 14.84
C ILE A 67 7.80 1.05 13.54
N THR A 68 8.61 0.29 12.80
CA THR A 68 8.19 -0.35 11.54
C THR A 68 6.99 -1.26 11.78
N GLU A 69 7.03 -2.11 12.81
CA GLU A 69 5.93 -2.99 13.18
C GLU A 69 4.66 -2.19 13.54
N GLN A 70 4.77 -1.14 14.34
CA GLN A 70 3.61 -0.34 14.74
C GLN A 70 2.94 0.33 13.54
N VAL A 71 3.71 0.93 12.63
CA VAL A 71 3.18 1.56 11.41
C VAL A 71 2.51 0.52 10.53
N MET A 72 3.19 -0.60 10.25
CA MET A 72 2.63 -1.66 9.40
C MET A 72 1.38 -2.30 10.02
N ARG A 73 1.37 -2.51 11.33
CA ARG A 73 0.20 -3.05 12.04
C ARG A 73 -0.98 -2.09 11.97
N SER A 74 -0.73 -0.79 12.13
CA SER A 74 -1.79 0.21 12.02
C SER A 74 -2.33 0.32 10.60
N ASP A 75 -1.48 0.22 9.57
CA ASP A 75 -1.87 0.21 8.16
C ASP A 75 -2.72 -1.03 7.82
N VAL A 76 -2.26 -2.23 8.19
CA VAL A 76 -2.99 -3.49 7.98
C VAL A 76 -4.31 -3.52 8.75
N ALA A 77 -4.34 -3.03 9.99
CA ALA A 77 -5.59 -2.94 10.75
C ALA A 77 -6.60 -2.01 10.06
N PHE A 78 -6.11 -0.91 9.47
CA PHE A 78 -6.93 0.00 8.72
C PHE A 78 -7.41 -0.58 7.38
N SER A 79 -6.60 -1.39 6.68
CA SER A 79 -6.99 -1.94 5.38
C SER A 79 -8.25 -2.81 5.45
N GLY A 80 -8.51 -3.44 6.61
CA GLY A 80 -9.77 -4.14 6.91
C GLY A 80 -11.01 -3.23 6.97
N MET A 81 -10.85 -1.91 7.07
CA MET A 81 -11.94 -0.93 7.06
C MET A 81 -12.28 -0.42 5.66
N ASN A 82 -11.41 -0.61 4.67
CA ASN A 82 -11.62 -0.14 3.28
C ASN A 82 -12.95 -0.64 2.72
N PHE A 83 -13.28 -1.90 2.97
CA PHE A 83 -14.59 -2.48 2.71
C PHE A 83 -15.08 -3.18 3.98
N PRO A 84 -16.29 -2.90 4.50
CA PRO A 84 -17.41 -2.20 3.87
C PRO A 84 -17.48 -0.69 4.15
N HIS A 85 -16.72 -0.19 5.12
CA HIS A 85 -17.02 1.09 5.76
C HIS A 85 -16.69 2.33 4.92
N ILE A 86 -15.81 2.21 3.92
CA ILE A 86 -15.40 3.35 3.09
C ILE A 86 -15.93 3.20 1.67
N MET A 87 -15.70 2.05 1.06
CA MET A 87 -16.11 1.82 -0.32
C MET A 87 -17.63 1.82 -0.51
N VAL A 88 -18.42 1.27 0.40
CA VAL A 88 -19.89 1.22 0.24
C VAL A 88 -20.50 2.62 0.27
N PRO A 89 -20.18 3.50 1.25
CA PRO A 89 -20.65 4.89 1.21
C PRO A 89 -20.23 5.65 -0.05
N LEU A 90 -19.00 5.47 -0.54
CA LEU A 90 -18.53 6.15 -1.77
C LEU A 90 -19.30 5.69 -3.01
N MET A 91 -19.56 4.38 -3.12
CA MET A 91 -20.40 3.80 -4.18
C MET A 91 -21.82 4.36 -4.14
N GLU A 92 -22.41 4.44 -2.94
CA GLU A 92 -23.73 5.04 -2.75
C GLU A 92 -23.74 6.52 -3.13
N GLN A 93 -22.77 7.32 -2.68
CA GLN A 93 -22.68 8.75 -3.01
C GLN A 93 -22.55 9.01 -4.51
N THR A 94 -21.78 8.17 -5.21
CA THR A 94 -21.56 8.30 -6.66
C THR A 94 -22.64 7.60 -7.48
N GLN A 95 -23.53 6.82 -6.86
CA GLN A 95 -24.53 5.96 -7.53
C GLN A 95 -23.90 4.91 -8.48
N HIS A 96 -22.70 4.43 -8.14
CA HIS A 96 -22.00 3.40 -8.89
C HIS A 96 -21.75 2.17 -8.02
N MET A 97 -21.64 0.99 -8.63
CA MET A 97 -21.39 -0.26 -7.91
C MET A 97 -20.30 -1.08 -8.60
N ILE A 98 -19.62 -1.93 -7.84
CA ILE A 98 -18.70 -2.93 -8.39
C ILE A 98 -19.48 -3.88 -9.31
N HIS A 99 -18.88 -4.20 -10.45
CA HIS A 99 -19.46 -5.12 -11.42
C HIS A 99 -19.69 -6.51 -10.80
N GLN A 100 -20.93 -6.98 -10.80
CA GLN A 100 -21.33 -8.19 -10.07
C GLN A 100 -20.72 -9.49 -10.63
N THR A 101 -20.62 -9.62 -11.96
CA THR A 101 -20.10 -10.82 -12.63
C THR A 101 -18.57 -10.85 -12.73
N ARG A 102 -17.93 -9.68 -12.75
CA ARG A 102 -16.48 -9.51 -12.92
C ARG A 102 -15.97 -8.45 -11.94
N PRO A 103 -16.08 -8.71 -10.63
CA PRO A 103 -15.63 -7.75 -9.64
C PRO A 103 -14.12 -7.63 -9.71
N LEU A 104 -13.62 -6.40 -9.80
CA LEU A 104 -12.20 -6.10 -9.72
C LEU A 104 -12.00 -4.89 -8.84
N VAL A 105 -11.28 -5.08 -7.75
CA VAL A 105 -10.84 -4.02 -6.85
C VAL A 105 -9.38 -4.29 -6.57
N ILE A 106 -8.53 -3.32 -6.90
CA ILE A 106 -7.08 -3.43 -6.74
C ILE A 106 -6.54 -2.16 -6.11
N HIS A 107 -5.51 -2.30 -5.30
CA HIS A 107 -4.67 -1.17 -4.93
C HIS A 107 -3.78 -0.85 -6.12
N GLU A 108 -3.75 0.42 -6.53
CA GLU A 108 -2.86 0.90 -7.59
C GLU A 108 -1.52 1.34 -6.99
N SER A 109 -1.57 2.23 -6.00
CA SER A 109 -0.40 2.68 -5.26
C SER A 109 -0.75 3.16 -3.86
N MET A 110 0.27 3.37 -3.03
CA MET A 110 0.17 4.08 -1.75
C MET A 110 1.42 4.95 -1.54
N SER A 111 1.26 6.04 -0.80
CA SER A 111 2.36 6.89 -0.36
C SER A 111 2.32 7.07 1.14
N LEU A 112 3.49 7.08 1.76
CA LEU A 112 3.69 7.38 3.17
C LEU A 112 4.69 8.54 3.29
N GLU A 113 4.34 9.50 4.13
CA GLU A 113 5.22 10.60 4.51
C GLU A 113 5.27 10.72 6.03
N LEU A 114 6.48 10.67 6.60
CA LEU A 114 6.71 10.81 8.02
C LEU A 114 7.26 12.20 8.32
N SER A 115 6.55 12.95 9.16
CA SER A 115 7.04 14.25 9.63
C SER A 115 8.10 14.11 10.74
N SER A 116 8.18 12.94 11.39
CA SER A 116 9.16 12.61 12.42
C SER A 116 9.39 11.10 12.45
N GLN A 117 10.62 10.69 12.78
CA GLN A 117 10.99 9.29 13.01
C GLN A 117 10.96 8.87 14.48
N GLU A 118 10.65 9.79 15.39
CA GLU A 118 10.39 9.49 16.80
C GLU A 118 8.89 9.25 17.01
N LEU A 119 8.43 8.07 16.60
CA LEU A 119 7.04 7.64 16.76
C LEU A 119 6.92 6.72 17.97
N ALA A 120 6.28 7.19 19.05
CA ALA A 120 6.09 6.37 20.25
C ALA A 120 4.93 5.37 20.14
N SER A 121 3.85 5.74 19.42
CA SER A 121 2.66 4.91 19.19
C SER A 121 1.85 5.48 18.00
N PRO A 122 2.34 5.29 16.75
CA PRO A 122 1.66 5.81 15.58
C PRO A 122 0.30 5.14 15.38
N SER A 123 -0.69 5.92 14.91
CA SER A 123 -2.00 5.41 14.52
C SER A 123 -2.42 6.01 13.18
N VAL A 124 -2.96 5.18 12.29
CA VAL A 124 -3.54 5.60 11.00
C VAL A 124 -5.00 5.98 11.20
N ARG A 125 -5.40 7.15 10.69
CA ARG A 125 -6.78 7.64 10.76
C ARG A 125 -7.19 8.18 9.41
N LEU A 126 -8.35 7.78 8.90
CA LEU A 126 -8.87 8.32 7.65
C LEU A 126 -9.20 9.81 7.83
N SER A 127 -8.54 10.66 7.05
CA SER A 127 -8.82 12.11 7.00
C SER A 127 -9.82 12.44 5.89
N ASN A 128 -9.71 11.77 4.74
CA ASN A 128 -10.61 11.97 3.61
C ASN A 128 -10.71 10.71 2.74
N ALA A 129 -11.84 10.54 2.07
CA ALA A 129 -12.04 9.52 1.06
C ALA A 129 -12.82 10.11 -0.12
N SER A 130 -12.40 9.81 -1.34
CA SER A 130 -13.08 10.28 -2.54
C SER A 130 -13.06 9.22 -3.63
N MET A 131 -14.05 9.29 -4.52
CA MET A 131 -14.17 8.42 -5.69
C MET A 131 -14.40 9.28 -6.93
N LYS A 132 -13.62 9.04 -7.98
CA LYS A 132 -13.79 9.63 -9.31
C LYS A 132 -14.12 8.52 -10.29
N ILE A 133 -15.20 8.69 -11.04
CA ILE A 133 -15.59 7.75 -12.09
C ILE A 133 -15.01 8.22 -13.41
N ASP A 134 -14.26 7.33 -14.05
CA ASP A 134 -13.75 7.48 -15.40
C ASP A 134 -14.32 6.34 -16.27
N GLU A 135 -15.40 6.65 -16.99
CA GLU A 135 -16.22 5.70 -17.75
C GLU A 135 -16.61 4.44 -16.94
N ASN A 136 -15.83 3.38 -17.06
CA ASN A 136 -16.05 2.07 -16.45
C ASN A 136 -15.15 1.80 -15.22
N ARG A 137 -14.31 2.77 -14.81
CA ARG A 137 -13.35 2.63 -13.71
C ARG A 137 -13.64 3.64 -12.61
N GLY A 138 -13.83 3.16 -11.38
CA GLY A 138 -13.87 4.00 -10.19
C GLY A 138 -12.49 4.12 -9.56
N ASN A 139 -11.89 5.31 -9.59
CA ASN A 139 -10.64 5.61 -8.91
C ASN A 139 -10.94 6.13 -7.50
N VAL A 140 -10.51 5.38 -6.49
CA VAL A 140 -10.70 5.74 -5.08
C VAL A 140 -9.40 6.26 -4.51
N THR A 141 -9.45 7.42 -3.86
CA THR A 141 -8.32 7.99 -3.14
C THR A 141 -8.67 8.10 -1.67
N LEU A 142 -7.85 7.49 -0.83
CA LEU A 142 -7.93 7.58 0.62
C LEU A 142 -6.76 8.41 1.13
N THR A 143 -7.02 9.34 2.04
CA THR A 143 -6.01 10.19 2.68
C THR A 143 -6.07 9.95 4.18
N PHE A 144 -4.89 9.97 4.81
CA PHE A 144 -4.67 9.65 6.22
C PHE A 144 -3.94 10.79 6.94
#